data_AF-A0A2U1P072-F1
#
_entry.id   AF-A0A2U1P072-F1
#
_cell.length_a   1.000
_cell.length_b   1.000
_cell.length_c   1.000
_cell.angle_alpha   90.00
_cell.angle_beta   90.00
_cell.angle_gamma   90.00
#
_symmetry.space_group_name_H-M   'P 1'
#
loop_
_entity.id
_entity.type
_entity.pdbx_description
1 polymer ?
#
loop_
_entity_poly.entity_id
_entity_poly.type
_entity_poly.pdbx_seq_one_letter_code
_entity_poly.pdbx_strand_id
1 'polypeptide(L)'
;MEEESHILVKPKVNSSDDDDDIEESTSTSTSQQPQSPTRRRTTAVIITLTILFVIIGAILAAGAYDTRANSSQPDDTRLSSIKATRSIKAVCAVTHDPPTCVTDLTTLDSTNLYDPELIFNLTLSRALTELVRISTLPKTLISKSTDLRAGSALRDCVSLFDDAVSQLSQAIEAMKSGEDGRILNEEKVGDLKTWISSAMSDQETCTDGLEEMGSSDLEEVKMKVKVSSEFMSDCLAVLDNLEKILNLFGKKLH
;
A
#
# COMPACT_ATOMS: atom_id res chain seq x y z
N MET A 1 -24.60 -55.79 2.49
CA MET A 1 -23.69 -55.99 1.36
C MET A 1 -22.42 -55.26 1.70
N GLU A 2 -21.68 -55.78 2.68
CA GLU A 2 -20.75 -56.93 2.53
C GLU A 2 -19.51 -56.44 1.80
N GLU A 3 -18.41 -56.25 2.53
CA GLU A 3 -17.31 -57.24 2.71
C GLU A 3 -16.45 -57.31 1.44
N GLU A 4 -15.12 -57.22 1.45
CA GLU A 4 -14.18 -57.82 2.39
C GLU A 4 -12.89 -57.00 2.53
N SER A 5 -12.36 -57.03 3.74
CA SER A 5 -10.94 -56.98 4.09
C SER A 5 -10.17 -58.13 3.44
N HIS A 6 -8.88 -57.98 3.12
CA HIS A 6 -7.93 -59.01 3.51
C HIS A 6 -6.48 -58.50 3.60
N ILE A 7 -5.93 -58.78 4.78
CA ILE A 7 -4.54 -58.67 5.23
C ILE A 7 -3.74 -59.84 4.60
N LEU A 8 -2.41 -59.72 4.52
CA LEU A 8 -1.42 -60.68 5.09
C LEU A 8 -0.19 -61.01 4.20
N VAL A 9 0.97 -60.52 4.67
CA VAL A 9 2.28 -61.20 4.85
C VAL A 9 3.36 -61.28 3.75
N LYS A 10 4.56 -60.85 4.18
CA LYS A 10 5.93 -60.95 3.61
C LYS A 10 6.45 -62.41 3.54
N PRO A 11 7.59 -62.65 2.87
CA PRO A 11 8.89 -62.77 3.58
C PRO A 11 10.03 -61.99 2.85
N LYS A 12 10.96 -61.30 3.53
CA LYS A 12 12.20 -61.76 4.22
C LYS A 12 13.18 -62.38 3.21
N VAL A 13 14.39 -61.85 2.96
CA VAL A 13 15.65 -61.99 3.74
C VAL A 13 16.70 -61.15 2.98
N ASN A 14 17.32 -60.14 3.59
CA ASN A 14 18.55 -60.16 4.39
C ASN A 14 19.84 -60.25 3.55
N SER A 15 20.65 -59.21 3.65
CA SER A 15 22.04 -59.30 4.08
C SER A 15 22.50 -57.85 4.30
N SER A 16 22.63 -57.42 5.54
CA SER A 16 23.86 -57.63 6.34
C SER A 16 24.87 -56.55 6.01
N ASP A 17 25.49 -55.84 6.94
CA ASP A 17 25.65 -55.97 8.39
C ASP A 17 26.06 -54.56 8.86
N ASP A 18 25.43 -54.03 9.92
CA ASP A 18 25.99 -53.91 11.28
C ASP A 18 26.94 -52.69 11.40
N ASP A 19 27.03 -51.91 12.46
CA ASP A 19 26.32 -51.63 13.71
C ASP A 19 27.16 -50.46 14.30
N ASP A 20 26.57 -49.40 14.86
CA ASP A 20 26.42 -49.19 16.32
C ASP A 20 27.74 -49.34 17.09
N ASP A 21 28.12 -48.52 18.06
CA ASP A 21 27.55 -47.30 18.62
C ASP A 21 28.65 -46.68 19.52
N ILE A 22 28.34 -45.48 19.97
CA ILE A 22 28.84 -44.72 21.13
C ILE A 22 29.53 -45.56 22.23
N GLU A 23 30.71 -45.14 22.72
CA GLU A 23 30.88 -44.47 24.03
C GLU A 23 32.36 -44.29 24.42
N GLU A 24 32.59 -43.19 25.12
CA GLU A 24 33.83 -42.72 25.75
C GLU A 24 34.49 -43.75 26.68
N SER A 25 35.82 -43.89 26.63
CA SER A 25 36.67 -44.06 27.81
C SER A 25 38.16 -44.04 27.47
N THR A 26 38.89 -43.19 28.18
CA THR A 26 40.35 -43.05 28.18
C THR A 26 41.03 -44.32 28.73
N SER A 27 42.18 -44.71 28.16
CA SER A 27 43.17 -45.57 28.83
C SER A 27 44.56 -45.47 28.18
N THR A 28 45.40 -44.69 28.86
CA THR A 28 46.86 -44.60 28.82
C THR A 28 47.61 -45.91 28.56
N SER A 29 48.68 -45.86 27.76
CA SER A 29 49.85 -46.73 27.93
C SER A 29 51.15 -45.92 27.79
N THR A 30 51.79 -45.83 28.94
CA THR A 30 53.05 -45.22 29.33
C THR A 30 54.26 -45.67 28.50
N SER A 31 55.09 -44.71 28.07
CA SER A 31 56.54 -44.88 28.15
C SER A 31 57.12 -43.83 29.10
N GLN A 32 58.08 -44.27 29.89
CA GLN A 32 58.35 -43.87 31.27
C GLN A 32 59.00 -42.49 31.44
N GLN A 33 58.70 -41.86 32.57
CA GLN A 33 59.45 -40.74 33.15
C GLN A 33 60.86 -41.21 33.59
N PRO A 34 61.84 -40.29 33.70
CA PRO A 34 62.21 -39.75 35.02
C PRO A 34 62.47 -38.22 34.92
N GLN A 35 62.24 -37.32 35.87
CA GLN A 35 62.07 -37.35 37.32
C GLN A 35 61.67 -35.90 37.77
N SER A 36 61.22 -35.78 39.02
CA SER A 36 61.30 -34.61 39.94
C SER A 36 60.01 -33.80 40.28
N PRO A 37 59.74 -33.52 41.57
CA PRO A 37 58.45 -33.03 42.06
C PRO A 37 58.47 -31.54 42.43
N THR A 38 58.73 -30.62 41.49
CA THR A 38 58.58 -29.17 41.76
C THR A 38 58.15 -28.33 40.55
N ARG A 39 58.01 -28.95 39.36
CA ARG A 39 57.76 -28.25 38.08
C ARG A 39 56.36 -28.45 37.49
N ARG A 40 55.46 -29.17 38.17
CA ARG A 40 54.10 -29.49 37.66
C ARG A 40 53.05 -28.40 37.93
N ARG A 41 53.23 -27.59 38.99
CA ARG A 41 52.27 -26.52 39.33
C ARG A 41 52.40 -25.28 38.44
N THR A 42 53.60 -24.97 37.95
CA THR A 42 53.84 -23.80 37.08
C THR A 42 53.41 -24.06 35.64
N THR A 43 53.59 -25.28 35.12
CA THR A 43 53.18 -25.65 33.75
C THR A 43 51.66 -25.70 33.58
N ALA A 44 50.92 -26.15 34.60
CA ALA A 44 49.46 -26.16 34.58
C ALA A 44 48.86 -24.74 34.52
N VAL A 45 49.46 -23.77 35.23
CA VAL A 45 49.01 -22.36 35.24
C VAL A 45 49.25 -21.65 33.92
N ILE A 46 50.35 -21.98 33.21
CA ILE A 46 50.64 -21.39 31.90
C ILE A 46 49.66 -21.91 30.85
N ILE A 47 49.33 -23.20 30.87
CA ILE A 47 48.37 -23.80 29.93
C ILE A 47 46.97 -23.22 30.14
N THR A 48 46.51 -23.06 31.39
CA THR A 48 45.20 -22.44 31.66
C THR A 48 45.13 -20.98 31.23
N LEU A 49 46.22 -20.22 31.40
CA LEU A 49 46.30 -18.83 30.92
C LEU A 49 46.29 -18.73 29.38
N THR A 50 46.96 -19.65 28.68
CA THR A 50 46.92 -19.66 27.20
C THR A 50 45.53 -19.99 26.66
N ILE A 51 44.81 -20.92 27.29
CA ILE A 51 43.45 -21.29 26.88
C ILE A 51 42.47 -20.12 27.11
N LEU A 52 42.59 -19.42 28.24
CA LEU A 52 41.78 -18.22 28.52
C LEU A 52 42.02 -17.09 27.50
N PHE A 53 43.27 -16.84 27.11
CA PHE A 53 43.60 -15.83 26.12
C PHE A 53 43.01 -16.13 24.73
N VAL A 54 43.02 -17.40 24.31
CA VAL A 54 42.43 -17.82 23.03
C VAL A 54 40.90 -17.64 23.03
N ILE A 55 40.24 -17.97 24.14
CA ILE A 55 38.78 -17.81 24.28
C ILE A 55 38.39 -16.32 24.27
N ILE A 56 39.13 -15.46 24.98
CA ILE A 56 38.88 -14.01 24.98
C ILE A 56 39.12 -13.42 23.58
N GLY A 57 40.17 -13.86 22.89
CA GLY A 57 40.44 -13.45 21.51
C GLY A 57 39.33 -13.86 20.52
N ALA A 58 38.74 -15.05 20.69
CA ALA A 58 37.63 -15.51 19.86
C ALA A 58 36.33 -14.72 20.11
N ILE A 59 36.04 -14.36 21.36
CA ILE A 59 34.86 -13.55 21.72
C ILE A 59 34.99 -12.12 21.18
N LEU A 60 36.19 -11.52 21.23
CA LEU A 60 36.44 -10.20 20.66
C LEU A 60 36.44 -10.20 19.12
N ALA A 61 36.92 -11.29 18.49
CA ALA A 61 36.82 -11.46 17.05
C ALA A 61 35.36 -11.61 16.60
N ALA A 62 34.55 -12.41 17.30
CA ALA A 62 33.11 -12.55 17.02
C ALA A 62 32.35 -11.23 17.21
N GLY A 63 32.67 -10.46 18.26
CA GLY A 63 32.05 -9.15 18.52
C GLY A 63 32.44 -8.04 17.54
N ALA A 64 33.54 -8.19 16.80
CA ALA A 64 33.97 -7.23 15.77
C ALA A 64 33.34 -7.48 14.40
N TYR A 65 32.70 -8.63 14.17
CA TYR A 65 31.98 -8.90 12.92
C TYR A 65 30.60 -8.24 12.85
N ASP A 66 30.09 -7.70 13.97
CA ASP A 66 28.74 -7.12 14.03
C ASP A 66 28.71 -5.59 14.03
N THR A 67 29.64 -4.95 13.31
CA THR A 67 29.59 -3.49 13.07
C THR A 67 30.10 -3.12 11.69
N ARG A 68 29.54 -3.74 10.64
CA ARG A 68 29.42 -3.12 9.31
C ARG A 68 28.11 -3.49 8.64
N ALA A 69 26.99 -3.15 9.27
CA ALA A 69 25.76 -2.88 8.53
C ALA A 69 25.91 -1.55 7.77
N ASN A 70 26.75 -1.56 6.73
CA ASN A 70 26.83 -0.45 5.79
C ASN A 70 25.61 -0.57 4.88
N SER A 71 24.61 0.28 5.14
CA SER A 71 23.38 0.45 4.38
C SER A 71 23.66 0.46 2.87
N SER A 72 23.46 -0.70 2.24
CA SER A 72 23.32 -0.83 0.80
C SER A 72 21.82 -0.76 0.55
N GLN A 73 21.28 0.46 0.51
CA GLN A 73 19.88 0.69 0.12
C GLN A 73 19.65 0.04 -1.25
N PRO A 74 18.67 -0.86 -1.42
CA PRO A 74 18.60 -1.74 -2.57
C PRO A 74 18.16 -0.95 -3.81
N ASP A 75 18.81 -1.24 -4.94
CA ASP A 75 18.59 -0.62 -6.27
C ASP A 75 17.09 -0.58 -6.66
N ASP A 76 16.32 -1.56 -6.19
CA ASP A 76 14.85 -1.64 -6.35
C ASP A 76 14.09 -0.43 -5.77
N THR A 77 14.55 0.14 -4.65
CA THR A 77 13.88 1.30 -4.02
C THR A 77 14.04 2.58 -4.83
N ARG A 78 15.20 2.75 -5.48
CA ARG A 78 15.44 3.90 -6.36
C ARG A 78 14.66 3.76 -7.66
N LEU A 79 14.65 2.56 -8.24
CA LEU A 79 13.90 2.28 -9.47
C LEU A 79 12.39 2.44 -9.26
N SER A 80 11.83 1.96 -8.15
CA SER A 80 10.41 2.12 -7.83
C SER A 80 10.03 3.59 -7.64
N SER A 81 10.86 4.36 -6.95
CA SER A 81 10.68 5.81 -6.77
C SER A 81 10.69 6.58 -8.10
N ILE A 82 11.61 6.24 -9.02
CA ILE A 82 11.68 6.84 -10.36
C ILE A 82 10.44 6.48 -11.19
N LYS A 83 9.99 5.22 -11.16
CA LYS A 83 8.77 4.78 -11.86
C LYS A 83 7.55 5.51 -11.32
N ALA A 84 7.41 5.59 -10.00
CA ALA A 84 6.32 6.31 -9.34
C ALA A 84 6.29 7.79 -9.74
N THR A 85 7.43 8.46 -9.72
CA THR A 85 7.54 9.86 -10.14
C THR A 85 7.10 10.07 -11.60
N ARG A 86 7.42 9.12 -12.51
CA ARG A 86 6.95 9.19 -13.90
C ARG A 86 5.43 9.02 -14.01
N SER A 87 4.88 8.03 -13.32
CA SER A 87 3.43 7.76 -13.34
C SER A 87 2.62 8.92 -12.77
N ILE A 88 3.06 9.47 -11.62
CA ILE A 88 2.44 10.66 -11.03
C ILE A 88 2.46 11.84 -12.01
N LYS A 89 3.62 12.12 -12.64
CA LYS A 89 3.72 13.21 -13.62
C LYS A 89 2.85 12.99 -14.84
N ALA A 90 2.71 11.76 -15.32
CA ALA A 90 1.88 11.45 -16.49
C ALA A 90 0.39 11.69 -16.21
N VAL A 91 -0.10 11.27 -15.03
CA VAL A 91 -1.49 11.49 -14.61
C VAL A 91 -1.73 12.97 -14.31
N CYS A 92 -0.86 13.63 -13.53
CA CYS A 92 -1.01 15.04 -13.20
C CYS A 92 -0.83 15.98 -14.39
N ALA A 93 -0.20 15.55 -15.49
CA ALA A 93 -0.02 16.41 -16.66
C ALA A 93 -1.34 16.81 -17.35
N VAL A 94 -2.42 16.07 -17.11
CA VAL A 94 -3.74 16.33 -17.71
C VAL A 94 -4.72 16.98 -16.74
N THR A 95 -4.34 17.16 -15.47
CA THR A 95 -5.17 17.84 -14.46
C THR A 95 -5.07 19.36 -14.60
N HIS A 96 -6.05 20.09 -14.07
CA HIS A 96 -6.10 21.55 -14.11
C HIS A 96 -4.98 22.22 -13.29
N ASP A 97 -4.53 21.60 -12.20
CA ASP A 97 -3.39 22.05 -11.38
C ASP A 97 -2.32 20.95 -11.23
N PRO A 98 -1.45 20.77 -12.24
CA PRO A 98 -0.39 19.76 -12.21
C PRO A 98 0.58 19.90 -11.02
N PRO A 99 1.07 21.11 -10.65
CA PRO A 99 1.94 21.27 -9.48
C PRO A 99 1.33 20.76 -8.18
N THR A 100 0.07 21.11 -7.90
CA THR A 100 -0.64 20.67 -6.70
C THR A 100 -0.86 19.16 -6.73
N CYS A 101 -1.37 18.63 -7.85
CA CYS A 101 -1.53 17.18 -8.05
C CYS A 101 -0.25 16.39 -7.76
N VAL A 102 0.90 16.82 -8.30
CA VAL A 102 2.19 16.17 -8.06
C VAL A 102 2.56 16.25 -6.58
N THR A 103 2.45 17.44 -5.98
CA THR A 103 2.80 17.65 -4.57
C THR A 103 2.00 16.70 -3.69
N ASP A 104 0.67 16.68 -3.84
CA ASP A 104 -0.20 15.87 -3.01
C ASP A 104 0.06 14.38 -3.17
N LEU A 105 0.23 13.89 -4.40
CA LEU A 105 0.50 12.47 -4.64
C LEU A 105 1.90 12.04 -4.19
N THR A 106 2.90 12.93 -4.22
CA THR A 106 4.25 12.62 -3.70
C THR A 106 4.32 12.54 -2.18
N THR A 107 3.35 13.11 -1.45
CA THR A 107 3.26 12.98 0.01
C THR A 107 2.67 11.64 0.46
N LEU A 108 2.07 10.88 -0.45
CA LEU A 108 1.53 9.56 -0.15
C LEU A 108 2.66 8.53 -0.11
N ASP A 109 2.97 7.99 1.07
CA ASP A 109 3.88 6.85 1.24
C ASP A 109 3.24 5.58 0.68
N SER A 110 3.30 5.41 -0.64
CA SER A 110 2.68 4.27 -1.32
C SER A 110 3.67 3.58 -2.26
N THR A 111 4.02 2.34 -1.92
CA THR A 111 4.95 1.47 -2.66
C THR A 111 4.49 1.12 -4.08
N ASN A 112 3.24 1.46 -4.44
CA ASN A 112 2.60 1.11 -5.72
C ASN A 112 2.24 2.30 -6.60
N LEU A 113 2.73 3.52 -6.31
CA LEU A 113 2.49 4.74 -7.11
C LEU A 113 3.05 4.70 -8.54
N TYR A 114 3.48 3.55 -9.05
CA TYR A 114 3.85 3.36 -10.45
C TYR A 114 2.68 2.93 -11.34
N ASP A 115 1.54 2.49 -10.78
CA ASP A 115 0.38 2.07 -11.58
C ASP A 115 -0.58 3.25 -11.85
N PRO A 116 -0.75 3.71 -13.11
CA PRO A 116 -1.66 4.81 -13.44
C PRO A 116 -3.12 4.57 -13.03
N GLU A 117 -3.60 3.32 -13.00
CA GLU A 117 -4.96 3.02 -12.54
C GLU A 117 -5.12 3.26 -11.03
N LEU A 118 -4.09 2.93 -10.24
CA LEU A 118 -4.06 3.19 -8.80
C LEU A 118 -3.99 4.69 -8.53
N ILE A 119 -3.17 5.43 -9.30
CA ILE A 119 -3.07 6.89 -9.17
C ILE A 119 -4.40 7.56 -9.52
N PHE A 120 -5.10 7.07 -10.55
CA PHE A 120 -6.44 7.54 -10.86
C PHE A 120 -7.42 7.27 -9.71
N ASN A 121 -7.39 6.09 -9.09
CA ASN A 121 -8.23 5.78 -7.91
C ASN A 121 -7.94 6.74 -6.74
N LEU A 122 -6.68 7.11 -6.51
CA LEU A 122 -6.31 8.12 -5.51
C LEU A 122 -6.86 9.50 -5.86
N THR A 123 -6.81 9.88 -7.14
CA THR A 123 -7.37 11.15 -7.65
C THR A 123 -8.89 11.20 -7.42
N LEU A 124 -9.59 10.11 -7.73
CA LEU A 124 -11.03 9.96 -7.51
C LEU A 124 -11.39 9.97 -6.01
N SER A 125 -10.58 9.33 -5.17
CA SER A 125 -10.76 9.30 -3.71
C SER A 125 -10.64 10.70 -3.12
N ARG A 126 -9.75 11.53 -3.67
CA ARG A 126 -9.62 12.93 -3.29
C ARG A 126 -10.85 13.75 -3.68
N ALA A 127 -11.37 13.57 -4.89
CA ALA A 127 -12.60 14.22 -5.32
C ALA A 127 -13.78 13.87 -4.40
N LEU A 128 -13.93 12.58 -4.04
CA LEU A 128 -14.95 12.14 -3.09
C LEU A 128 -14.76 12.76 -1.70
N THR A 129 -13.52 12.84 -1.21
CA THR A 129 -13.20 13.45 0.09
C THR A 129 -13.62 14.92 0.14
N GLU A 130 -13.31 15.69 -0.91
CA GLU A 130 -13.72 17.09 -1.00
C GLU A 130 -15.24 17.22 -1.10
N LEU A 131 -15.89 16.37 -1.91
CA LEU A 131 -17.35 16.37 -2.05
C LEU A 131 -18.06 16.07 -0.72
N VAL A 132 -17.63 15.05 0.02
CA VAL A 132 -18.17 14.70 1.34
C VAL A 132 -17.95 15.83 2.34
N ARG A 133 -16.81 16.54 2.26
CA ARG A 133 -16.53 17.69 3.12
C ARG A 133 -17.58 18.78 2.92
N ILE A 134 -17.96 19.05 1.67
CA ILE A 134 -18.90 20.14 1.35
C ILE A 134 -20.37 19.72 1.36
N SER A 135 -20.71 18.42 1.28
CA SER A 135 -22.09 17.94 1.33
C SER A 135 -22.82 18.26 2.64
N THR A 136 -22.07 18.56 3.70
CA THR A 136 -22.60 18.98 5.00
C THR A 136 -22.94 20.48 5.06
N LEU A 137 -22.49 21.27 4.08
CA LEU A 137 -22.68 22.71 4.04
C LEU A 137 -24.15 23.11 4.00
N PRO A 138 -25.02 22.54 3.14
CA PRO A 138 -26.43 22.93 3.11
C PRO A 138 -27.14 22.68 4.45
N LYS A 139 -26.87 21.54 5.11
CA LYS A 139 -27.38 21.21 6.46
C LYS A 139 -26.97 22.28 7.48
N THR A 140 -25.73 22.74 7.40
CA THR A 140 -25.20 23.81 8.27
C THR A 140 -25.88 25.14 8.00
N LEU A 141 -26.09 25.51 6.73
CA LEU A 141 -26.74 26.75 6.33
C LEU A 141 -28.23 26.78 6.71
N ILE A 142 -28.95 25.67 6.56
CA ILE A 142 -30.35 25.55 7.02
C ILE A 142 -30.48 25.91 8.49
N SER A 143 -29.56 25.45 9.34
CA SER A 143 -29.60 25.72 10.78
C SER A 143 -29.40 27.20 11.15
N LYS A 144 -28.82 27.99 10.24
CA LYS A 144 -28.53 29.42 10.43
C LYS A 144 -29.49 30.33 9.68
N SER A 145 -30.21 29.79 8.69
CA SER A 145 -31.07 30.58 7.81
C SER A 145 -32.37 30.98 8.49
N THR A 146 -32.74 32.24 8.33
CA THR A 146 -34.06 32.78 8.71
C THR A 146 -35.00 32.95 7.51
N ASP A 147 -34.52 32.69 6.30
CA ASP A 147 -35.28 32.82 5.05
C ASP A 147 -35.90 31.46 4.68
N LEU A 148 -37.23 31.38 4.71
CA LEU A 148 -37.97 30.16 4.39
C LEU A 148 -37.77 29.70 2.94
N ARG A 149 -37.56 30.64 2.01
CA ARG A 149 -37.39 30.38 0.58
C ARG A 149 -36.00 29.82 0.31
N ALA A 150 -34.97 30.49 0.83
CA ALA A 150 -33.59 29.98 0.79
C ALA A 150 -33.48 28.63 1.51
N GLY A 151 -34.20 28.45 2.63
CA GLY A 151 -34.25 27.19 3.36
C GLY A 151 -34.84 26.03 2.57
N SER A 152 -35.69 26.27 1.57
CA SER A 152 -36.18 25.22 0.67
C SER A 152 -35.11 24.79 -0.33
N ALA A 153 -34.49 25.75 -1.03
CA ALA A 153 -33.40 25.45 -1.95
C ALA A 153 -32.24 24.73 -1.26
N LEU A 154 -31.92 25.10 -0.01
CA LEU A 154 -30.90 24.40 0.76
C LEU A 154 -31.29 22.95 1.12
N ARG A 155 -32.58 22.64 1.30
CA ARG A 155 -33.03 21.24 1.49
C ARG A 155 -32.91 20.44 0.19
N ASP A 156 -33.19 21.06 -0.94
CA ASP A 156 -32.99 20.42 -2.25
C ASP A 156 -31.49 20.17 -2.48
N CYS A 157 -30.64 21.14 -2.13
CA CYS A 157 -29.19 20.96 -2.11
C CYS A 157 -28.74 19.78 -1.25
N VAL A 158 -29.36 19.51 -0.09
CA VAL A 158 -29.01 18.32 0.71
C VAL A 158 -29.18 17.04 -0.11
N SER A 159 -30.32 16.89 -0.81
CA SER A 159 -30.55 15.71 -1.64
C SER A 159 -29.55 15.62 -2.78
N LEU A 160 -29.32 16.74 -3.49
CA LEU A 160 -28.39 16.80 -4.61
C LEU A 160 -26.95 16.45 -4.21
N PHE A 161 -26.49 16.96 -3.06
CA PHE A 161 -25.16 16.59 -2.54
C PHE A 161 -25.08 15.13 -2.07
N ASP A 162 -26.15 14.60 -1.47
CA ASP A 162 -26.21 13.19 -1.06
C ASP A 162 -26.19 12.26 -2.31
N ASP A 163 -26.89 12.65 -3.39
CA ASP A 163 -26.88 11.96 -4.69
C ASP A 163 -25.50 12.03 -5.36
N ALA A 164 -24.88 13.21 -5.41
CA ALA A 164 -23.51 13.39 -5.93
C ALA A 164 -22.50 12.50 -5.18
N VAL A 165 -22.59 12.44 -3.85
CA VAL A 165 -21.73 11.58 -3.02
C VAL A 165 -21.94 10.10 -3.36
N SER A 166 -23.20 9.68 -3.53
CA SER A 166 -23.54 8.31 -3.93
C SER A 166 -22.93 7.95 -5.29
N GLN A 167 -23.02 8.84 -6.27
CA GLN A 167 -22.47 8.63 -7.60
C GLN A 167 -20.93 8.52 -7.59
N LEU A 168 -20.22 9.42 -6.89
CA LEU A 168 -18.76 9.27 -6.76
C LEU A 168 -18.35 8.03 -5.96
N SER A 169 -19.17 7.61 -4.99
CA SER A 169 -18.93 6.37 -4.26
C SER A 169 -19.09 5.13 -5.15
N GLN A 170 -20.06 5.13 -6.07
CA GLN A 170 -20.19 4.09 -7.10
C GLN A 170 -18.99 4.08 -8.03
N ALA A 171 -18.47 5.26 -8.41
CA ALA A 171 -17.27 5.38 -9.22
C ALA A 171 -16.05 4.74 -8.52
N ILE A 172 -15.87 5.00 -7.22
CA ILE A 172 -14.81 4.34 -6.40
C ILE A 172 -15.01 2.83 -6.32
N GLU A 173 -16.26 2.37 -6.20
CA GLU A 173 -16.55 0.94 -6.19
C GLU A 173 -16.21 0.25 -7.51
N ALA A 174 -16.48 0.90 -8.65
CA ALA A 174 -16.11 0.37 -9.96
C ALA A 174 -14.60 0.26 -10.17
N MET A 175 -13.81 1.04 -9.43
CA MET A 175 -12.34 0.95 -9.38
C MET A 175 -11.81 -0.25 -8.59
N LYS A 176 -12.68 -1.10 -8.03
CA LYS A 176 -12.26 -2.40 -7.49
C LYS A 176 -11.95 -3.36 -8.65
N SER A 177 -10.89 -4.15 -8.49
CA SER A 177 -10.49 -5.17 -9.47
C SER A 177 -11.64 -6.16 -9.73
N GLY A 178 -11.87 -6.48 -11.00
CA GLY A 178 -12.76 -7.57 -11.41
C GLY A 178 -12.17 -8.95 -11.07
N GLU A 179 -12.95 -10.00 -11.33
CA GLU A 179 -12.54 -11.40 -11.11
C GLU A 179 -11.27 -11.80 -11.90
N ASP A 180 -10.97 -11.08 -12.99
CA ASP A 180 -9.80 -11.25 -13.84
C ASP A 180 -8.57 -10.44 -13.38
N GLY A 181 -8.67 -9.73 -12.25
CA GLY A 181 -7.61 -8.89 -11.69
C GLY A 181 -7.44 -7.54 -12.39
N ARG A 182 -8.27 -7.20 -13.38
CA ARG A 182 -8.21 -5.92 -14.11
C ARG A 182 -9.07 -4.87 -13.44
N ILE A 183 -8.60 -3.63 -13.42
CA ILE A 183 -9.31 -2.53 -12.77
C ILE A 183 -10.26 -1.85 -13.75
N LEU A 184 -9.77 -1.40 -14.91
CA LEU A 184 -10.53 -0.62 -15.89
C LEU A 184 -10.71 -1.36 -17.23
N ASN A 185 -11.91 -1.24 -17.79
CA ASN A 185 -12.28 -1.61 -19.16
C ASN A 185 -13.10 -0.47 -19.78
N GLU A 186 -13.41 -0.53 -21.08
CA GLU A 186 -14.16 0.52 -21.78
C GLU A 186 -15.53 0.83 -21.13
N GLU A 187 -16.26 -0.20 -20.69
CA GLU A 187 -17.55 -0.07 -20.02
C GLU A 187 -17.44 0.72 -18.71
N LYS A 188 -16.53 0.29 -17.82
CA LYS A 188 -16.26 0.98 -16.55
C LYS A 188 -15.80 2.42 -16.78
N VAL A 189 -14.98 2.69 -17.80
CA VAL A 189 -14.59 4.07 -18.13
C VAL A 189 -15.80 4.91 -18.51
N GLY A 190 -16.74 4.36 -19.27
CA GLY A 190 -18.02 5.01 -19.58
C GLY A 190 -18.87 5.30 -18.34
N ASP A 191 -19.00 4.32 -17.44
CA ASP A 191 -19.73 4.48 -16.19
C ASP A 191 -19.10 5.53 -15.28
N LEU A 192 -17.78 5.51 -15.14
CA LEU A 192 -17.02 6.48 -14.35
C LEU A 192 -17.25 7.91 -14.86
N LYS A 193 -17.16 8.13 -16.18
CA LYS A 193 -17.44 9.46 -16.77
C LYS A 193 -18.86 9.90 -16.49
N THR A 194 -19.81 8.98 -16.59
CA THR A 194 -21.24 9.24 -16.35
C THR A 194 -21.46 9.66 -14.90
N TRP A 195 -21.02 8.87 -13.93
CA TRP A 195 -21.21 9.19 -12.51
C TRP A 195 -20.50 10.47 -12.07
N ILE A 196 -19.28 10.71 -12.55
CA ILE A 196 -18.56 11.95 -12.22
C ILE A 196 -19.28 13.17 -12.82
N SER A 197 -19.74 13.09 -14.07
CA SER A 197 -20.45 14.20 -14.71
C SER A 197 -21.82 14.47 -14.08
N SER A 198 -22.55 13.41 -13.70
CA SER A 198 -23.80 13.54 -12.96
C SER A 198 -23.58 14.24 -11.62
N ALA A 199 -22.51 13.91 -10.90
CA ALA A 199 -22.26 14.49 -9.58
C ALA A 199 -21.93 15.98 -9.68
N MET A 200 -21.18 16.38 -10.72
CA MET A 200 -20.97 17.80 -11.02
C MET A 200 -22.30 18.50 -11.34
N SER A 201 -23.17 17.86 -12.13
CA SER A 201 -24.48 18.41 -12.50
C SER A 201 -25.40 18.61 -11.29
N ASP A 202 -25.36 17.69 -10.32
CA ASP A 202 -26.13 17.80 -9.07
C ASP A 202 -25.65 19.01 -8.23
N GLN A 203 -24.34 19.24 -8.17
CA GLN A 203 -23.77 20.41 -7.49
C GLN A 203 -24.17 21.72 -8.17
N GLU A 204 -24.15 21.75 -9.50
CA GLU A 204 -24.58 22.91 -10.30
C GLU A 204 -26.07 23.19 -10.11
N THR A 205 -26.91 22.15 -10.13
CA THR A 205 -28.36 22.25 -9.89
C THR A 205 -28.65 22.86 -8.51
N CYS A 206 -27.85 22.54 -7.49
CA CYS A 206 -27.98 23.17 -6.18
C CYS A 206 -27.67 24.68 -6.25
N THR A 207 -26.60 25.08 -6.92
CA THR A 207 -26.26 26.50 -7.05
C THR A 207 -27.28 27.27 -7.86
N ASP A 208 -27.83 26.67 -8.93
CA ASP A 208 -28.88 27.26 -9.75
C ASP A 208 -30.15 27.48 -8.92
N GLY A 209 -30.56 26.48 -8.13
CA GLY A 209 -31.71 26.61 -7.23
C GLY A 209 -31.54 27.69 -6.17
N LEU A 210 -30.32 27.87 -5.65
CA LEU A 210 -30.01 28.97 -4.72
C LEU A 210 -30.06 30.35 -5.40
N GLU A 211 -29.61 30.44 -6.65
CA GLU A 211 -29.67 31.66 -7.46
C GLU A 211 -31.11 32.06 -7.80
N GLU A 212 -31.94 31.11 -8.24
CA GLU A 212 -33.37 31.33 -8.51
C GLU A 212 -34.12 31.83 -7.26
N MET A 213 -33.71 31.35 -6.08
CA MET A 213 -34.29 31.75 -4.81
C MET A 213 -33.66 33.02 -4.21
N GLY A 214 -32.67 33.62 -4.87
CA GLY A 214 -31.97 34.81 -4.38
C GLY A 214 -31.34 34.62 -3.01
N SER A 215 -30.82 33.42 -2.74
CA SER A 215 -30.23 33.08 -1.45
C SER A 215 -28.96 33.90 -1.18
N SER A 216 -28.81 34.42 0.05
CA SER A 216 -27.57 35.06 0.49
C SER A 216 -26.39 34.09 0.60
N ASP A 217 -26.65 32.78 0.65
CA ASP A 217 -25.63 31.75 0.80
C ASP A 217 -25.02 31.30 -0.53
N LEU A 218 -25.54 31.80 -1.66
CA LEU A 218 -25.14 31.38 -3.02
C LEU A 218 -23.63 31.44 -3.23
N GLU A 219 -23.00 32.57 -2.91
CA GLU A 219 -21.56 32.76 -3.16
C GLU A 219 -20.69 31.82 -2.33
N GLU A 220 -21.06 31.56 -1.08
CA GLU A 220 -20.35 30.59 -0.23
C GLU A 220 -20.44 29.18 -0.82
N VAL A 221 -21.65 28.74 -1.20
CA VAL A 221 -21.87 27.42 -1.79
C VAL A 221 -21.15 27.31 -3.14
N LYS A 222 -21.27 28.31 -4.01
CA LYS A 222 -20.64 28.33 -5.34
C LYS A 222 -19.12 28.24 -5.29
N MET A 223 -18.48 28.94 -4.35
CA MET A 223 -17.04 28.82 -4.14
C MET A 223 -16.62 27.40 -3.74
N LYS A 224 -17.39 26.72 -2.89
CA LYS A 224 -17.11 25.35 -2.45
C LYS A 224 -17.37 24.32 -3.55
N VAL A 225 -18.50 24.47 -4.27
CA VAL A 225 -18.84 23.67 -5.45
C VAL A 225 -17.72 23.76 -6.48
N LYS A 226 -17.24 24.97 -6.81
CA LYS A 226 -16.16 25.16 -7.78
C LYS A 226 -14.92 24.31 -7.48
N VAL A 227 -14.45 24.33 -6.23
CA VAL A 227 -13.28 23.54 -5.81
C VAL A 227 -13.54 22.04 -5.95
N SER A 228 -14.74 21.58 -5.57
CA SER A 228 -15.12 20.18 -5.75
C SER A 228 -15.21 19.78 -7.22
N SER A 229 -15.77 20.64 -8.07
CA SER A 229 -15.89 20.43 -9.51
C SER A 229 -14.53 20.43 -10.22
N GLU A 230 -13.54 21.19 -9.73
CA GLU A 230 -12.15 21.16 -10.21
C GLU A 230 -11.55 19.74 -10.00
N PHE A 231 -11.71 19.13 -8.84
CA PHE A 231 -11.25 17.75 -8.61
C PHE A 231 -11.97 16.71 -9.46
N MET A 232 -13.28 16.87 -9.69
CA MET A 232 -14.04 15.98 -10.57
C MET A 232 -13.61 16.14 -12.04
N SER A 233 -13.36 17.38 -12.47
CA SER A 233 -12.84 17.68 -13.81
C SER A 233 -11.47 17.06 -14.04
N ASP A 234 -10.59 17.08 -13.02
CA ASP A 234 -9.31 16.38 -13.07
C ASP A 234 -9.49 14.88 -13.31
N CYS A 235 -10.47 14.26 -12.65
CA CYS A 235 -10.78 12.85 -12.86
C CYS A 235 -11.25 12.59 -14.32
N LEU A 236 -12.14 13.42 -14.85
CA LEU A 236 -12.60 13.31 -16.23
C LEU A 236 -11.44 13.47 -17.23
N ALA A 237 -10.55 14.43 -17.01
CA ALA A 237 -9.40 14.66 -17.88
C ALA A 237 -8.43 13.45 -17.91
N VAL A 238 -8.25 12.78 -16.76
CA VAL A 238 -7.49 11.52 -16.69
C VAL A 238 -8.19 10.41 -17.46
N LEU A 239 -9.52 10.25 -17.30
CA LEU A 239 -10.31 9.25 -18.04
C LEU A 239 -10.27 9.49 -19.55
N ASP A 240 -10.31 10.74 -20.01
CA ASP A 240 -10.22 11.11 -21.43
C ASP A 240 -8.84 10.81 -22.04
N ASN A 241 -7.80 10.77 -21.21
CA ASN A 241 -6.43 10.48 -21.64
C ASN A 241 -5.93 9.11 -21.18
N LEU A 242 -6.81 8.27 -20.63
CA LEU A 242 -6.43 7.04 -19.95
C LEU A 242 -5.66 6.08 -20.87
N GLU A 243 -6.13 5.85 -22.10
CA GLU A 243 -5.42 4.99 -23.07
C GLU A 243 -4.01 5.49 -23.35
N LYS A 244 -3.83 6.80 -23.54
CA LYS A 244 -2.52 7.41 -23.78
C LYS A 244 -1.62 7.20 -22.56
N ILE A 245 -2.15 7.43 -21.36
CA ILE A 245 -1.43 7.23 -20.10
C ILE A 245 -1.01 5.77 -19.96
N LEU A 246 -1.92 4.81 -20.13
CA LEU A 246 -1.64 3.38 -20.03
C LEU A 246 -0.55 2.93 -21.02
N ASN A 247 -0.61 3.42 -22.26
CA ASN A 247 0.38 3.11 -23.29
C ASN A 247 1.80 3.55 -22.91
N LEU A 248 1.98 4.65 -22.16
CA LEU A 248 3.29 5.10 -21.66
C LEU A 248 3.94 4.08 -20.70
N PHE A 249 3.13 3.20 -20.09
CA PHE A 249 3.57 2.17 -19.15
C PHE A 249 3.45 0.75 -19.72
N GLY A 250 3.22 0.61 -21.02
CA GLY A 250 3.07 -0.70 -21.69
C GLY A 250 1.79 -1.45 -21.30
N LYS A 251 0.81 -0.75 -20.70
CA LYS A 251 -0.53 -1.26 -20.42
C LYS A 251 -1.50 -0.89 -21.54
N LYS A 252 -2.65 -1.56 -21.58
CA LYS A 252 -3.76 -1.24 -22.49
C LYS A 252 -5.07 -1.26 -21.70
N LEU A 253 -6.01 -0.44 -22.13
CA LEU A 253 -7.39 -0.55 -21.67
C LEU A 253 -7.93 -1.91 -22.11
N HIS A 254 -8.65 -2.57 -21.20
CA HIS A 254 -9.06 -3.95 -21.35
C HIS A 254 -10.48 -4.11 -21.90
#